data_AF-A0A327TRV0-F1
#
_entry.id   AF-A0A327TRV0-F1
#
_cell.length_a   1.000
_cell.length_b   1.000
_cell.length_c   1.000
_cell.angle_alpha   90.00
_cell.angle_beta   90.00
_cell.angle_gamma   90.00
#
_symmetry.space_group_name_H-M   'P 1'
#
loop_
_entity.id
_entity.type
_entity.pdbx_description
1 polymer ?
#
loop_
_entity_poly.entity_id
_entity_poly.type
_entity_poly.pdbx_seq_one_letter_code
_entity_poly.pdbx_strand_id
1 'polypeptide(L)'
;MYALTSGCAWRYLPPTFGTPPATAHRRFATWTRAGLWRRLHRTVLDELGTKGALDWTSAIIDAAASVKPLLLGVPAIRSRRGPRRRLPVKIRADKAYYSAEYLAWLRSRGFIARIARPGNESGERLGRHRWKIERSIARLYGYRRLTVRYERKGSHFLAFLGLAAALTCYKELAKLTT
;
A
#
# COMPACT_ATOMS: atom_id res chain seq x y z
N MET A 1 -14.70 -17.12 20.77
CA MET A 1 -14.96 -16.47 19.47
C MET A 1 -15.48 -15.06 19.75
N TYR A 2 -14.70 -13.99 19.52
CA TYR A 2 -15.14 -12.60 19.74
C TYR A 2 -15.26 -11.89 18.41
N ALA A 3 -16.47 -11.80 17.89
CA ALA A 3 -16.80 -10.96 16.75
C ALA A 3 -17.86 -9.92 17.18
N LEU A 4 -17.70 -8.69 16.66
CA LEU A 4 -18.64 -7.55 16.66
C LEU A 4 -18.53 -6.72 17.96
N THR A 5 -17.98 -5.50 18.00
CA THR A 5 -18.66 -4.26 17.54
C THR A 5 -17.69 -3.09 17.26
N SER A 6 -16.37 -3.22 17.49
CA SER A 6 -15.43 -2.15 17.15
C SER A 6 -14.31 -2.67 16.28
N GLY A 7 -13.82 -1.87 15.32
CA GLY A 7 -12.53 -2.10 14.67
C GLY A 7 -11.34 -1.92 15.63
N CYS A 8 -11.54 -2.28 16.90
CA CYS A 8 -10.70 -2.13 18.08
C CYS A 8 -10.14 -0.73 18.18
N ALA A 9 -10.91 0.26 18.64
CA ALA A 9 -10.33 1.51 19.12
C ALA A 9 -9.40 1.20 20.31
N TRP A 10 -8.40 2.05 20.59
CA TRP A 10 -7.43 1.79 21.67
C TRP A 10 -8.09 1.41 23.01
N ARG A 11 -9.23 2.02 23.36
CA ARG A 11 -10.01 1.72 24.57
C ARG A 11 -10.53 0.28 24.65
N TYR A 12 -10.64 -0.41 23.52
CA TYR A 12 -11.10 -1.79 23.39
C TYR A 12 -9.93 -2.76 23.16
N LEU A 13 -8.70 -2.36 23.50
CA LEU A 13 -7.55 -3.26 23.44
C LEU A 13 -7.79 -4.45 24.40
N PRO A 14 -7.75 -5.70 23.92
CA PRO A 14 -7.96 -6.86 24.76
C PRO A 14 -6.95 -6.94 25.93
N PRO A 15 -7.39 -7.31 27.14
CA PRO A 15 -6.47 -7.49 28.28
C PRO A 15 -5.36 -8.53 28.04
N THR A 16 -5.56 -9.48 27.11
CA THR A 16 -4.57 -10.51 26.74
C THR A 16 -3.24 -9.95 26.24
N PHE A 17 -3.20 -8.69 25.80
CA PHE A 17 -1.96 -8.01 25.42
C PHE A 17 -1.10 -7.55 26.62
N GLY A 18 -1.57 -7.75 27.86
CA GLY A 18 -0.81 -7.47 29.08
C GLY A 18 -0.39 -6.00 29.26
N THR A 19 -0.99 -5.08 28.51
CA THR A 19 -0.60 -3.67 28.49
C THR A 19 -1.82 -2.76 28.51
N PRO A 20 -1.83 -1.70 29.35
CA PRO A 20 -2.92 -0.73 29.34
C PRO A 20 -3.05 -0.03 27.98
N PRO A 21 -4.29 0.24 27.50
CA PRO A 21 -4.56 0.98 26.27
C PRO A 21 -3.72 2.24 26.05
N ALA A 22 -3.57 3.06 27.10
CA ALA A 22 -2.82 4.30 27.05
C ALA A 22 -1.32 4.06 26.80
N THR A 23 -0.76 3.01 27.38
CA THR A 23 0.65 2.65 27.19
C THR A 23 0.88 2.11 25.78
N ALA A 24 0.00 1.24 25.29
CA ALA A 24 0.05 0.75 23.91
C ALA A 24 -0.03 1.89 22.89
N HIS A 25 -0.96 2.83 23.08
CA HIS A 25 -1.08 4.02 22.22
C HIS A 25 0.17 4.89 22.26
N ARG A 26 0.74 5.16 23.45
CA ARG A 26 1.99 5.94 23.58
C ARG A 26 3.16 5.28 22.85
N ARG A 27 3.34 3.97 23.01
CA ARG A 27 4.38 3.20 22.30
C ARG A 27 4.17 3.25 20.79
N PHE A 28 2.93 3.04 20.33
CA PHE A 28 2.59 3.16 18.92
C PHE A 28 2.89 4.55 18.34
N ALA A 29 2.56 5.61 19.07
CA ALA A 29 2.87 6.98 18.67
C ALA A 29 4.39 7.21 18.59
N THR A 30 5.16 6.69 19.54
CA THR A 30 6.63 6.75 19.52
C THR A 30 7.23 6.01 18.32
N TRP A 31 6.78 4.79 18.05
CA TRP A 31 7.22 4.03 16.87
C TRP A 31 6.81 4.69 15.56
N THR A 32 5.63 5.29 15.53
CA THR A 32 5.13 6.06 14.38
C THR A 32 6.03 7.25 14.09
N ARG A 33 6.35 8.06 15.12
CA ARG A 33 7.29 9.19 14.99
C ARG A 33 8.68 8.72 14.57
N ALA A 34 9.13 7.58 15.07
CA ALA A 34 10.41 6.98 14.70
C ALA A 34 10.42 6.38 13.28
N GLY A 35 9.28 6.32 12.57
CA GLY A 35 9.18 5.75 11.22
C GLY A 35 9.27 4.22 11.15
N LEU A 36 9.06 3.52 12.27
CA LEU A 36 9.23 2.06 12.38
C LEU A 36 8.46 1.29 11.31
N TRP A 37 7.17 1.61 11.13
CA TRP A 37 6.28 0.87 10.22
C TRP A 37 6.75 0.92 8.77
N ARG A 38 7.30 2.07 8.36
CA ARG A 38 7.84 2.25 7.00
C ARG A 38 9.10 1.41 6.80
N ARG A 39 9.99 1.35 7.81
CA ARG A 39 11.19 0.52 7.77
C ARG A 39 10.83 -0.97 7.74
N LEU A 40 9.91 -1.39 8.59
CA LEU A 40 9.43 -2.78 8.62
C LEU A 40 8.86 -3.21 7.27
N HIS A 41 7.95 -2.41 6.70
CA HIS A 41 7.38 -2.68 5.39
C HIS A 41 8.47 -2.78 4.31
N ARG A 42 9.45 -1.87 4.33
CA ARG A 42 10.58 -1.90 3.39
C ARG A 42 11.43 -3.16 3.53
N THR A 43 11.71 -3.62 4.74
CA THR A 43 12.49 -4.85 4.96
C THR A 43 11.77 -6.05 4.36
N VAL A 44 10.46 -6.19 4.61
CA VAL A 44 9.67 -7.29 4.03
C VAL A 44 9.62 -7.21 2.49
N LEU A 45 9.50 -6.01 1.93
CA LEU A 45 9.57 -5.81 0.47
C LEU A 45 10.95 -6.17 -0.09
N ASP A 46 12.03 -5.84 0.61
CA ASP A 46 13.39 -6.22 0.20
C ASP A 46 13.53 -7.75 0.17
N GLU A 47 13.01 -8.46 1.17
CA GLU A 47 13.01 -9.93 1.19
C GLU A 47 12.20 -10.54 0.03
N LEU A 48 10.96 -10.07 -0.18
CA LEU A 48 10.15 -10.49 -1.34
C LEU A 48 10.86 -10.19 -2.67
N GLY A 49 11.53 -9.05 -2.73
CA GLY A 49 12.32 -8.61 -3.87
C GLY A 49 13.48 -9.54 -4.19
N THR A 50 14.26 -9.94 -3.18
CA THR A 50 15.36 -10.91 -3.35
C THR A 50 14.88 -12.29 -3.82
N LYS A 51 13.72 -12.73 -3.33
CA LYS A 51 13.06 -13.98 -3.78
C LYS A 51 12.41 -13.84 -5.17
N GLY A 52 12.35 -12.64 -5.74
CA GLY A 52 11.73 -12.39 -7.05
C GLY A 52 10.21 -12.51 -7.06
N ALA A 53 9.57 -12.37 -5.90
CA ALA A 53 8.13 -12.50 -5.72
C ALA A 53 7.36 -11.19 -6.02
N LEU A 54 8.05 -10.13 -6.43
CA LEU A 54 7.46 -8.85 -6.80
C LEU A 54 7.33 -8.72 -8.32
N ASP A 55 6.13 -8.38 -8.77
CA ASP A 55 5.84 -8.07 -10.18
C ASP A 55 6.32 -6.64 -10.51
N TRP A 56 7.37 -6.55 -11.34
CA TRP A 56 7.96 -5.31 -11.82
C TRP A 56 7.50 -4.94 -13.25
N THR A 57 6.41 -5.51 -13.75
CA THR A 57 5.96 -5.25 -15.13
C THR A 57 5.09 -4.01 -15.26
N SER A 58 4.24 -3.75 -14.27
CA SER A 58 3.34 -2.61 -14.26
C SER A 58 2.88 -2.25 -12.86
N ALA A 59 2.66 -0.96 -12.62
CA ALA A 59 2.04 -0.47 -11.41
C ALA A 59 0.66 0.07 -11.75
N ILE A 60 -0.29 -0.18 -10.86
CA ILE A 60 -1.68 0.21 -11.03
C ILE A 60 -1.98 1.25 -9.95
N ILE A 61 -2.55 2.38 -10.37
CA ILE A 61 -2.75 3.56 -9.53
C ILE A 61 -4.23 3.92 -9.51
N ASP A 62 -4.74 4.18 -8.31
CA ASP A 62 -6.17 4.41 -8.05
C ASP A 62 -6.47 5.77 -7.41
N ALA A 63 -5.53 6.73 -7.44
CA ALA A 63 -5.75 8.04 -6.80
C ALA A 63 -4.98 9.18 -7.49
N ALA A 64 -5.64 9.96 -8.38
CA ALA A 64 -5.01 11.05 -9.15
C ALA A 64 -4.29 12.13 -8.33
N ALA A 65 -4.91 12.62 -7.24
CA ALA A 65 -4.41 13.79 -6.51
C ALA A 65 -3.10 13.52 -5.73
N SER A 66 -2.80 12.25 -5.42
CA SER A 66 -1.63 11.84 -4.63
C SER A 66 -0.64 11.00 -5.43
N VAL A 67 -0.83 10.83 -6.74
CA VAL A 67 0.08 10.03 -7.57
C VAL A 67 1.49 10.59 -7.60
N LYS A 68 1.63 11.90 -7.81
CA LYS A 68 2.95 12.54 -7.98
C LYS A 68 3.86 12.27 -6.76
N PRO A 69 3.46 12.57 -5.51
CA PRO A 69 4.27 12.24 -4.34
C PRO A 69 4.40 10.73 -4.09
N LEU A 70 3.38 9.93 -4.43
CA LEU A 70 3.44 8.47 -4.25
C LEU A 70 4.48 7.84 -5.18
N LEU A 71 4.49 8.20 -6.47
CA LEU A 71 5.45 7.66 -7.44
C LEU A 71 6.88 8.07 -7.13
N LEU A 72 7.09 9.29 -6.67
CA LEU A 72 8.41 9.78 -6.29
C LEU A 72 8.88 9.20 -4.94
N GLY A 73 7.94 8.83 -4.07
CA GLY A 73 8.20 8.36 -2.72
C GLY A 73 8.43 6.86 -2.56
N VAL A 74 8.22 6.04 -3.59
CA VAL A 74 8.49 4.58 -3.50
C VAL A 74 10.01 4.35 -3.36
N PRO A 75 10.45 3.70 -2.28
CA PRO A 75 11.87 3.43 -2.08
C PRO A 75 12.36 2.40 -3.09
N ALA A 76 13.66 2.43 -3.40
CA ALA A 76 14.29 1.39 -4.20
C ALA A 76 14.33 0.07 -3.39
N ILE A 77 13.65 -0.96 -3.91
CA ILE A 77 13.52 -2.28 -3.31
C ILE A 77 14.56 -3.22 -3.94
N ARG A 78 15.09 -4.18 -3.18
CA ARG A 78 15.94 -5.24 -3.73
C ARG A 78 15.23 -6.01 -4.84
N SER A 79 15.99 -6.46 -5.84
CA SER A 79 15.50 -7.37 -6.87
C SER A 79 16.27 -8.68 -6.79
N ARG A 80 15.67 -9.75 -7.30
CA ARG A 80 16.30 -11.08 -7.38
C ARG A 80 17.62 -11.07 -8.13
N ARG A 81 17.74 -10.21 -9.15
CA ARG A 81 18.95 -10.00 -9.95
C ARG A 81 19.12 -8.52 -10.28
N GLY A 82 20.37 -8.08 -10.36
CA GLY A 82 20.73 -6.72 -10.77
C GLY A 82 20.48 -5.65 -9.70
N PRO A 83 20.47 -4.36 -10.10
CA PRO A 83 20.31 -3.24 -9.16
C PRO A 83 18.91 -3.17 -8.55
N ARG A 84 18.81 -2.53 -7.39
CA ARG A 84 17.52 -2.25 -6.72
C ARG A 84 16.54 -1.60 -7.70
N ARG A 85 15.29 -2.07 -7.70
CA ARG A 85 14.23 -1.59 -8.58
C ARG A 85 13.33 -0.60 -7.85
N ARG A 86 12.93 0.46 -8.55
CA ARG A 86 11.82 1.33 -8.17
C ARG A 86 10.55 0.88 -8.92
N LEU A 87 9.50 1.69 -8.87
CA LEU A 87 8.29 1.48 -9.67
C LEU A 87 8.61 1.08 -11.12
N PRO A 88 7.81 0.18 -11.70
CA PRO A 88 7.91 -0.17 -13.10
C PRO A 88 7.66 1.01 -14.01
N VAL A 89 8.26 0.96 -15.20
CA VAL A 89 8.12 1.98 -16.25
C VAL A 89 6.66 2.12 -16.71
N LYS A 90 5.88 1.04 -16.67
CA LYS A 90 4.49 1.03 -17.14
C LYS A 90 3.52 1.35 -16.00
N ILE A 91 2.72 2.38 -16.19
CA ILE A 91 1.71 2.85 -15.23
C ILE A 91 0.32 2.66 -15.81
N ARG A 92 -0.56 2.00 -15.06
CA ARG A 92 -1.98 1.84 -15.37
C ARG A 92 -2.78 2.67 -14.38
N ALA A 93 -3.81 3.35 -14.88
CA ALA A 93 -4.70 4.14 -14.05
C ALA A 93 -6.10 4.17 -14.68
N ASP A 94 -7.10 4.46 -13.87
CA ASP A 94 -8.49 4.61 -14.34
C ASP A 94 -8.62 5.67 -15.45
N LYS A 95 -9.62 5.50 -16.31
CA LYS A 95 -9.96 6.39 -17.42
C LYS A 95 -10.23 7.82 -16.95
N ALA A 96 -10.81 8.00 -15.76
CA ALA A 96 -11.05 9.30 -15.15
C ALA A 96 -9.74 10.10 -14.88
N TYR A 97 -8.58 9.43 -14.87
CA TYR A 97 -7.28 10.06 -14.67
C TYR A 97 -6.59 10.48 -15.98
N TYR A 98 -7.29 10.41 -17.11
CA TYR A 98 -6.77 10.93 -18.37
C TYR A 98 -6.73 12.47 -18.35
N SER A 99 -5.51 13.02 -18.35
CA SER A 99 -5.25 14.45 -18.53
C SER A 99 -3.96 14.64 -19.32
N ALA A 100 -3.94 15.60 -20.25
CA ALA A 100 -2.76 15.91 -21.05
C ALA A 100 -1.56 16.31 -20.17
N GLU A 101 -1.79 17.11 -19.13
CA GLU A 101 -0.77 17.51 -18.16
C GLU A 101 -0.22 16.29 -17.41
N TYR A 102 -1.10 15.40 -16.96
CA TYR A 102 -0.71 14.20 -16.22
C TYR A 102 0.10 13.24 -17.08
N LEU A 103 -0.29 13.03 -18.34
CA LEU A 103 0.46 12.23 -19.31
C LEU A 103 1.81 12.84 -19.66
N ALA A 104 1.88 14.17 -19.82
CA ALA A 104 3.14 14.89 -20.04
C ALA A 104 4.09 14.73 -18.85
N TRP A 105 3.57 14.86 -17.63
CA TRP A 105 4.34 14.66 -16.40
C TRP A 105 4.83 13.22 -16.24
N LEU A 106 4.01 12.21 -16.55
CA LEU A 106 4.46 10.82 -16.53
C LEU A 106 5.59 10.59 -17.54
N ARG A 107 5.45 11.11 -18.77
CA ARG A 107 6.48 11.00 -19.81
C ARG A 107 7.78 11.69 -19.43
N SER A 108 7.73 12.89 -18.83
CA SER A 108 8.95 13.61 -18.39
C SER A 108 9.71 12.89 -17.28
N ARG A 109 9.05 11.96 -16.58
CA ARG A 109 9.66 11.07 -15.57
C ARG A 109 10.03 9.69 -16.11
N GLY A 110 9.88 9.48 -17.42
CA GLY A 110 10.20 8.21 -18.09
C GLY A 110 9.15 7.12 -17.91
N PHE A 111 7.93 7.44 -17.45
CA PHE A 111 6.84 6.46 -17.32
C PHE A 111 6.01 6.37 -18.60
N ILE A 112 5.59 5.15 -18.91
CA ILE A 112 4.65 4.82 -19.99
C ILE A 112 3.26 4.67 -19.37
N ALA A 113 2.39 5.67 -19.60
CA ALA A 113 1.01 5.64 -19.17
C ALA A 113 0.16 4.73 -20.08
N ARG A 114 -0.64 3.85 -19.47
CA ARG A 114 -1.66 3.01 -20.09
C ARG A 114 -3.01 3.33 -19.45
N ILE A 115 -3.58 4.44 -19.89
CA ILE A 115 -4.84 5.01 -19.42
C ILE A 115 -5.77 5.11 -20.63
N ALA A 116 -7.01 4.63 -20.48
CA ALA A 116 -7.98 4.67 -21.57
C ALA A 116 -8.35 6.11 -21.92
N ARG A 117 -8.49 6.42 -23.21
CA ARG A 117 -8.89 7.76 -23.67
C ARG A 117 -10.41 7.97 -23.47
N PRO A 118 -10.85 9.04 -22.78
CA PRO A 118 -12.24 9.53 -22.79
C PRO A 118 -12.78 9.64 -24.22
N GLY A 119 -14.04 9.27 -24.43
CA GLY A 119 -14.69 9.31 -25.76
C GLY A 119 -14.32 8.20 -26.74
N ASN A 120 -13.10 7.64 -26.70
CA ASN A 120 -12.62 6.75 -27.77
C ASN A 120 -12.46 5.28 -27.35
N GLU A 121 -11.98 5.01 -26.13
CA GLU A 121 -11.62 3.65 -25.71
C GLU A 121 -12.56 3.13 -24.60
N SER A 122 -12.94 1.85 -24.67
CA SER A 122 -13.71 1.20 -23.61
C SER A 122 -12.88 1.02 -22.33
N GLY A 123 -13.53 1.20 -21.17
CA GLY A 123 -12.89 1.02 -19.86
C GLY A 123 -12.67 -0.45 -19.48
N GLU A 124 -13.24 -1.41 -20.20
CA GLU A 124 -13.23 -2.84 -19.84
C GLU A 124 -11.82 -3.45 -19.74
N ARG A 125 -10.87 -2.97 -20.56
CA ARG A 125 -9.48 -3.43 -20.50
C ARG A 125 -8.81 -3.09 -19.17
N LEU A 126 -9.22 -2.01 -18.50
CA LEU A 126 -8.80 -1.68 -17.14
C LEU A 126 -9.43 -2.64 -16.12
N GLY A 127 -10.68 -3.09 -16.35
CA GLY A 127 -11.37 -4.08 -15.52
C GLY A 127 -10.56 -5.36 -15.28
N ARG A 128 -9.82 -5.83 -16.29
CA ARG A 128 -8.89 -6.99 -16.17
C ARG A 128 -7.81 -6.83 -15.10
N HIS A 129 -7.47 -5.59 -14.77
CA HIS A 129 -6.43 -5.25 -13.80
C HIS A 129 -6.98 -4.61 -12.52
N ARG A 130 -8.19 -4.04 -12.59
CA ARG A 130 -8.89 -3.40 -11.47
C ARG A 130 -9.11 -4.36 -10.31
N TRP A 131 -9.39 -5.64 -10.58
CA TRP A 131 -9.52 -6.65 -9.53
C TRP A 131 -8.28 -6.72 -8.63
N LYS A 132 -7.07 -6.48 -9.15
CA LYS A 132 -5.82 -6.49 -8.36
C LYS A 132 -5.81 -5.36 -7.33
N ILE A 133 -6.33 -4.19 -7.68
CA ILE A 133 -6.50 -3.06 -6.76
C ILE A 133 -7.54 -3.42 -5.71
N GLU A 134 -8.72 -3.84 -6.14
CA GLU A 134 -9.84 -4.18 -5.26
C GLU A 134 -9.47 -5.31 -4.29
N ARG A 135 -8.76 -6.35 -4.74
CA ARG A 135 -8.24 -7.41 -3.89
C ARG A 135 -7.21 -6.88 -2.89
N SER A 136 -6.35 -5.95 -3.30
CA SER A 136 -5.36 -5.34 -2.39
C SER A 136 -6.05 -4.49 -1.32
N ILE A 137 -7.03 -3.68 -1.72
CA ILE A 137 -7.88 -2.91 -0.82
C ILE A 137 -8.64 -3.83 0.14
N ALA A 138 -9.22 -4.93 -0.36
CA ALA A 138 -9.92 -5.91 0.46
C ALA A 138 -9.00 -6.58 1.50
N ARG A 139 -7.75 -6.90 1.13
CA ARG A 139 -6.74 -7.41 2.09
C ARG A 139 -6.43 -6.40 3.19
N LEU A 140 -6.33 -5.12 2.84
CA LEU A 140 -6.08 -4.03 3.80
C LEU A 140 -7.30 -3.77 4.69
N TYR A 141 -8.51 -3.72 4.13
CA TYR A 141 -9.74 -3.55 4.90
C TYR A 141 -10.18 -4.81 5.65
N GLY A 142 -9.60 -5.98 5.35
CA GLY A 142 -9.69 -7.16 6.20
C GLY A 142 -9.15 -6.92 7.61
N TYR A 143 -8.21 -5.98 7.77
CA TYR A 143 -7.84 -5.46 9.10
C TYR A 143 -8.90 -4.43 9.53
N ARG A 144 -9.85 -4.86 10.36
CA ARG A 144 -11.01 -4.05 10.81
C ARG A 144 -10.65 -2.65 11.35
N ARG A 145 -9.42 -2.47 11.86
CA ARG A 145 -8.87 -1.18 12.31
C ARG A 145 -8.76 -0.14 11.19
N LEU A 146 -8.66 -0.57 9.93
CA LEU A 146 -8.56 0.28 8.76
C LEU A 146 -9.90 0.53 8.06
N THR A 147 -10.92 -0.29 8.32
CA THR A 147 -12.27 -0.15 7.74
C THR A 147 -12.95 1.14 8.22
N VAL A 148 -12.81 1.44 9.51
CA VAL A 148 -13.33 2.66 10.13
C VAL A 148 -12.16 3.47 10.67
N ARG A 149 -12.06 4.73 10.27
CA ARG A 149 -11.00 5.62 10.74
C ARG A 149 -11.30 6.13 12.16
N TYR A 150 -10.76 5.43 13.16
CA TYR A 150 -10.77 5.89 14.56
C TYR A 150 -9.71 6.95 14.87
N GLU A 151 -8.66 7.05 14.06
CA GLU A 151 -7.51 7.91 14.34
C GLU A 151 -7.77 9.38 13.99
N ARG A 152 -7.72 10.23 15.02
CA ARG A 152 -7.78 11.69 14.86
C ARG A 152 -6.59 12.22 14.04
N LYS A 153 -5.39 11.67 14.27
CA LYS A 153 -4.17 12.08 13.56
C LYS A 153 -3.96 11.24 12.30
N GLY A 154 -3.75 11.90 11.16
CA GLY A 154 -3.44 11.23 9.89
C GLY A 154 -2.17 10.39 9.94
N SER A 155 -1.18 10.78 10.75
CA SER A 155 0.06 10.02 10.95
C SER A 155 -0.17 8.64 11.58
N HIS A 156 -1.11 8.52 12.53
CA HIS A 156 -1.45 7.24 13.13
C HIS A 156 -2.23 6.34 12.15
N PHE A 157 -3.12 6.93 11.35
CA PHE A 157 -3.81 6.18 10.30
C PHE A 157 -2.81 5.62 9.28
N LEU A 158 -1.88 6.45 8.79
CA LEU A 158 -0.82 6.00 7.88
C LEU A 158 0.11 4.95 8.51
N ALA A 159 0.35 5.03 9.81
CA ALA A 159 1.11 4.01 10.54
C ALA A 159 0.39 2.66 10.54
N PHE A 160 -0.91 2.62 10.83
CA PHE A 160 -1.70 1.39 10.74
C PHE A 160 -1.77 0.85 9.32
N LEU A 161 -1.89 1.72 8.32
CA LEU A 161 -1.83 1.32 6.91
C LEU A 161 -0.48 0.68 6.56
N GLY A 162 0.62 1.29 7.01
CA GLY A 162 1.97 0.75 6.82
C GLY A 162 2.17 -0.60 7.53
N LEU A 163 1.64 -0.76 8.74
CA LEU A 163 1.66 -2.03 9.46
C LEU A 163 0.84 -3.11 8.73
N ALA A 164 -0.36 -2.79 8.27
CA ALA A 164 -1.21 -3.72 7.51
C ALA A 164 -0.56 -4.14 6.18
N ALA A 165 0.08 -3.20 5.48
CA ALA A 165 0.84 -3.50 4.27
C ALA A 165 2.02 -4.45 4.58
N ALA A 166 2.81 -4.15 5.63
CA ALA A 166 3.90 -5.01 6.07
C ALA A 166 3.43 -6.43 6.41
N LEU A 167 2.33 -6.57 7.18
CA LEU A 167 1.76 -7.86 7.54
C LEU A 167 1.24 -8.63 6.31
N THR A 168 0.63 -7.93 5.36
CA THR A 168 0.13 -8.55 4.12
C THR A 168 1.29 -9.08 3.29
N CYS A 169 2.35 -8.29 3.12
CA CYS A 169 3.57 -8.73 2.44
C CYS A 169 4.26 -9.88 3.19
N TYR A 170 4.30 -9.83 4.53
CA TYR A 170 4.92 -10.87 5.35
C TYR A 170 4.19 -12.20 5.22
N LYS A 171 2.85 -12.19 5.18
CA LYS A 171 2.06 -13.40 4.92
C LYS A 171 2.37 -14.03 3.57
N GLU A 172 2.63 -13.23 2.53
CA GLU A 172 3.08 -13.78 1.23
C GLU A 172 4.52 -14.29 1.31
N LEU A 173 5.39 -13.60 2.05
CA LEU A 173 6.77 -14.05 2.26
C LEU A 173 6.82 -15.39 2.99
N ALA A 174 6.00 -15.57 4.02
CA ALA A 174 5.92 -16.79 4.82
C ALA A 174 5.52 -18.01 3.97
N LYS A 175 4.61 -17.82 3.00
CA LYS A 175 4.22 -18.88 2.05
C LYS A 175 5.33 -19.29 1.08
N LEU A 176 6.37 -18.46 0.92
CA LEU A 176 7.53 -18.73 0.06
C LEU A 176 8.70 -19.32 0.86
N THR A 177 8.55 -19.47 2.17
CA THR A 177 9.55 -20.06 3.06
C THR A 177 9.12 -21.39 3.65
N THR A 178 7.81 -21.66 3.67
CA THR A 178 7.23 -22.99 3.91
C THR A 178 7.18 -23.76 2.60
#